data_AF-A0A2V6F595-F1
#
_entry.id   AF-A0A2V6F595-F1
#
_cell.length_a   1.000
_cell.length_b   1.000
_cell.length_c   1.000
_cell.angle_alpha   90.00
_cell.angle_beta   90.00
_cell.angle_gamma   90.00
#
_symmetry.space_group_name_H-M   'P 1'
#
loop_
_entity.id
_entity.type
_entity.pdbx_description
1 polymer ?
#
loop_
_entity_poly.entity_id
_entity_poly.type
_entity_poly.pdbx_seq_one_letter_code
_entity_poly.pdbx_strand_id
1 'polypeptide(L)'
;MVLRDREEVVMIAPLDAGLVLYKLRNPHELRKIDNVPQVEKKEANKDELKLSINLVESMASTLKDIDLTDRYRDALREMIEGKIAGKEVVSVPEEEKPVVDIMTALKQSIERTKAQKKPMEKAKGVKKDAVEAAPAKQRKQKVA
;
A
#
# COMPACT_ATOMS: atom_id res chain seq x y z
N MET A 1 -3.03 20.71 25.44
CA MET A 1 -3.14 21.90 24.57
C MET A 1 -4.61 22.20 24.37
N VAL A 2 -5.03 23.46 24.42
CA VAL A 2 -6.43 23.82 24.15
C VAL A 2 -6.60 23.98 22.64
N LEU A 3 -7.41 23.11 22.02
CA LEU A 3 -7.81 23.21 20.63
C LEU A 3 -9.25 23.71 20.58
N ARG A 4 -9.43 24.93 20.09
CA ARG A 4 -10.71 25.65 20.09
C ARG A 4 -11.26 25.79 21.52
N ASP A 5 -12.12 24.88 21.95
CA ASP A 5 -12.83 24.97 23.23
C ASP A 5 -12.53 23.78 24.18
N ARG A 6 -11.70 22.81 23.75
CA ARG A 6 -11.40 21.60 24.54
C ARG A 6 -9.91 21.41 24.75
N GLU A 7 -9.56 20.96 25.95
CA GLU A 7 -8.23 20.48 26.26
C GLU A 7 -8.01 19.10 25.66
N GLU A 8 -6.95 18.98 24.88
CA GLU A 8 -6.56 17.74 24.21
C GLU A 8 -5.13 17.37 24.60
N VAL A 9 -4.90 16.08 24.78
CA VAL A 9 -3.57 15.53 25.00
C VAL A 9 -2.87 15.44 23.65
N VAL A 10 -1.68 16.02 23.56
CA VAL A 10 -0.91 16.09 22.31
C VAL A 10 0.53 15.72 22.56
N MET A 11 1.16 15.10 21.57
CA MET A 11 2.60 14.87 21.52
C MET A 11 3.19 15.74 20.41
N ILE A 12 4.29 16.43 20.72
CA ILE A 12 5.01 17.26 19.75
C ILE A 12 6.31 16.53 19.41
N ALA A 13 6.58 16.33 18.13
CA ALA A 13 7.82 15.72 17.64
C ALA A 13 8.47 16.61 16.57
N PRO A 14 9.82 16.66 16.50
CA PRO A 14 10.50 17.34 15.42
C PRO A 14 10.34 16.58 14.10
N LEU A 15 10.12 17.31 13.00
CA LEU A 15 10.14 16.78 11.63
C LEU A 15 10.86 17.78 10.73
N ASP A 16 12.02 17.39 10.20
CA ASP A 16 12.89 18.25 9.40
C ASP A 16 13.15 19.61 10.07
N ALA A 17 12.76 20.71 9.42
CA ALA A 17 12.89 22.07 9.94
C ALA A 17 11.66 22.55 10.73
N GLY A 18 10.73 21.65 11.08
CA GLY A 18 9.45 21.98 11.71
C GLY A 18 9.09 21.07 12.90
N LEU A 19 7.89 21.31 13.43
CA LEU A 19 7.30 20.53 14.52
C LEU A 19 6.00 19.90 14.01
N VAL A 20 5.81 18.62 14.33
CA VAL A 20 4.57 17.88 14.09
C VAL A 20 3.84 17.72 15.41
N LEU A 21 2.54 17.95 15.37
CA LEU A 21 1.64 17.75 16.50
C LEU A 21 0.78 16.52 16.27
N TYR A 22 0.95 15.52 17.12
CA TYR A 22 0.10 14.33 17.16
C TYR A 22 -0.98 14.51 18.23
N LYS A 23 -2.25 14.46 17.82
CA LYS A 23 -3.37 14.40 18.76
C LYS A 23 -3.48 12.98 19.33
N LEU A 24 -3.44 12.85 20.65
CA LEU A 24 -3.56 11.56 21.33
C LEU A 24 -5.01 11.33 21.78
N ARG A 25 -5.46 10.08 21.70
CA ARG A 25 -6.77 9.68 22.23
C ARG A 25 -6.64 9.34 23.71
N ASN A 26 -7.58 9.82 24.52
CA ASN A 26 -7.63 9.50 25.94
C ASN A 26 -8.04 8.04 26.18
N PRO A 27 -7.64 7.43 27.31
CA PRO A 27 -7.97 6.02 27.60
C PRO A 27 -9.46 5.69 27.56
N HIS A 28 -10.33 6.65 27.93
CA HIS A 28 -11.79 6.46 27.90
C HIS A 28 -12.38 6.48 26.49
N GLU A 29 -11.65 6.99 25.49
CA GLU A 29 -12.06 6.94 24.08
C GLU A 29 -11.65 5.63 23.39
N LEU A 30 -10.77 4.86 24.02
CA LEU A 30 -10.26 3.62 23.48
C LEU A 30 -11.21 2.47 23.81
N ARG A 31 -11.71 1.80 22.77
CA ARG A 31 -12.47 0.56 22.92
C ARG A 31 -11.50 -0.60 23.11
N LYS A 32 -11.71 -1.43 24.14
CA LYS A 32 -10.96 -2.68 24.32
C LYS A 32 -11.24 -3.63 23.16
N ILE A 33 -10.21 -4.31 22.65
CA ILE A 33 -10.34 -5.23 21.51
C ILE A 33 -11.33 -6.36 21.79
N ASP A 34 -11.38 -6.84 23.04
CA ASP A 34 -12.30 -7.90 23.47
C ASP A 34 -13.78 -7.50 23.37
N ASN A 35 -14.07 -6.20 23.32
CA ASN A 35 -15.43 -5.68 23.17
C ASN A 35 -15.82 -5.47 21.70
N VAL A 36 -14.94 -5.80 20.75
CA VAL A 36 -15.25 -5.69 19.32
C VAL A 36 -15.87 -7.02 18.87
N PRO A 37 -17.14 -7.03 18.41
CA PRO A 37 -17.78 -8.26 17.97
C PRO A 37 -17.06 -8.83 16.74
N GLN A 38 -17.13 -10.15 16.55
CA GLN A 38 -16.63 -10.87 15.37
C GLN A 38 -15.09 -10.83 15.19
N VAL A 39 -14.34 -10.51 16.23
CA VAL A 39 -12.87 -10.60 16.21
C VAL A 39 -12.45 -11.97 16.76
N GLU A 40 -12.36 -12.96 15.88
CA GLU A 40 -11.80 -14.28 16.22
C GLU A 40 -10.28 -14.25 16.10
N LYS A 41 -9.57 -14.68 17.15
CA LYS A 41 -8.12 -14.93 17.08
C LYS A 41 -7.89 -16.25 16.34
N LYS A 42 -7.73 -16.17 15.02
CA LYS A 42 -7.38 -17.31 14.17
C LYS A 42 -5.97 -17.13 13.61
N GLU A 43 -5.15 -18.18 13.71
CA GLU A 43 -3.86 -18.20 13.02
C GLU A 43 -4.08 -18.37 11.51
N ALA A 44 -3.43 -17.52 10.72
CA ALA A 44 -3.54 -17.57 9.28
C ALA A 44 -2.72 -18.74 8.71
N ASN A 45 -3.26 -19.44 7.71
CA ASN A 45 -2.57 -20.53 7.03
C ASN A 45 -1.35 -19.96 6.25
N LYS A 46 -0.19 -20.61 6.38
CA LYS A 46 1.06 -20.18 5.74
C LYS A 46 0.96 -20.11 4.22
N ASP A 47 0.21 -21.00 3.59
CA ASP A 47 0.08 -21.03 2.13
C ASP A 47 -0.86 -19.92 1.62
N GLU A 48 -1.94 -19.63 2.37
CA GLU A 48 -2.83 -18.50 2.09
C GLU A 48 -2.09 -17.17 2.27
N LEU A 49 -1.30 -17.03 3.34
CA LEU A 49 -0.46 -15.84 3.57
C LEU A 49 0.50 -15.59 2.39
N LYS A 50 1.20 -16.63 1.92
CA LYS A 50 2.11 -16.50 0.78
C LYS A 50 1.38 -16.05 -0.49
N LEU A 51 0.18 -16.59 -0.74
CA LEU A 51 -0.62 -16.19 -1.89
C LEU A 51 -1.05 -14.71 -1.77
N SER A 52 -1.54 -14.30 -0.60
CA SER A 52 -1.95 -12.91 -0.35
C SER A 52 -0.80 -11.93 -0.49
N ILE A 53 0.41 -12.27 0.01
CA ILE A 53 1.60 -11.42 -0.14
C ILE A 53 1.93 -11.21 -1.62
N ASN A 54 1.97 -12.29 -2.42
CA ASN A 54 2.22 -12.18 -3.86
C ASN A 54 1.18 -11.31 -4.58
N LEU A 55 -0.09 -11.37 -4.15
CA LEU A 55 -1.15 -10.53 -4.71
C LEU A 55 -0.93 -9.06 -4.38
N VAL A 56 -0.66 -8.74 -3.10
CA VAL A 56 -0.37 -7.38 -2.65
C VAL A 56 0.84 -6.82 -3.39
N GLU A 57 1.92 -7.58 -3.51
CA GLU A 57 3.12 -7.17 -4.26
C GLU A 57 2.82 -6.92 -5.74
N SER A 58 1.94 -7.71 -6.36
CA SER A 58 1.56 -7.50 -7.77
C SER A 58 0.72 -6.25 -8.02
N MET A 59 0.05 -5.74 -6.98
CA MET A 59 -0.84 -4.57 -7.04
C MET A 59 -0.27 -3.35 -6.30
N ALA A 60 0.89 -3.49 -5.66
CA ALA A 60 1.53 -2.41 -4.92
C ALA A 60 2.00 -1.32 -5.88
N SER A 61 1.65 -0.08 -5.55
CA SER A 61 2.12 1.14 -6.20
C SER A 61 2.73 2.08 -5.17
N THR A 62 3.45 3.10 -5.63
CA THR A 62 3.94 4.12 -4.69
C THR A 62 2.81 5.07 -4.33
N LEU A 63 2.79 5.56 -3.08
CA LEU A 63 1.82 6.55 -2.63
C LEU A 63 1.87 7.86 -3.43
N LYS A 64 2.98 8.15 -4.12
CA LYS A 64 3.10 9.31 -5.03
C LYS A 64 2.29 9.13 -6.32
N ASP A 65 2.02 7.89 -6.71
CA ASP A 65 1.26 7.54 -7.90
C ASP A 65 -0.24 7.42 -7.63
N ILE A 66 -0.66 7.62 -6.37
CA ILE A 66 -2.07 7.57 -5.98
C ILE A 66 -2.68 8.95 -6.17
N ASP A 67 -3.60 9.05 -7.13
CA ASP A 67 -4.42 10.23 -7.32
C ASP A 67 -5.47 10.34 -6.21
N LEU A 68 -5.23 11.22 -5.24
CA LEU A 68 -6.16 11.55 -4.16
C LEU A 68 -7.01 12.76 -4.59
N THR A 69 -7.98 12.51 -5.46
CA THR A 69 -8.95 13.52 -5.89
C THR A 69 -9.99 13.79 -4.80
N ASP A 70 -10.16 15.07 -4.46
CA ASP A 70 -11.22 15.54 -3.57
C ASP A 70 -12.53 15.65 -4.36
N ARG A 71 -13.19 14.50 -4.53
CA ARG A 71 -14.45 14.41 -5.26
C ARG A 71 -15.53 15.35 -4.73
N TYR A 72 -15.51 15.64 -3.43
CA TYR A 72 -16.48 16.54 -2.83
C TYR A 72 -16.23 17.98 -3.27
N ARG A 73 -14.98 18.42 -3.20
CA ARG A 73 -14.58 19.76 -3.66
C ARG A 73 -14.88 19.95 -5.15
N ASP A 74 -14.58 18.94 -5.97
CA ASP A 74 -14.81 19.00 -7.40
C ASP A 74 -16.31 19.09 -7.72
N ALA A 75 -17.14 18.24 -7.11
CA ALA A 75 -18.59 18.28 -7.26
C ALA A 75 -19.19 19.61 -6.75
N LEU A 76 -18.68 20.15 -5.65
CA LEU A 76 -19.12 21.44 -5.13
C LEU A 76 -18.78 22.57 -6.10
N ARG A 77 -17.59 22.53 -6.70
CA ARG A 77 -17.16 23.52 -7.68
C ARG A 77 -18.02 23.47 -8.94
N GLU A 78 -18.29 22.28 -9.45
CA GLU A 78 -19.20 22.08 -10.58
C GLU A 78 -20.61 22.60 -10.27
N MET A 79 -21.12 22.35 -9.07
CA MET A 79 -22.41 22.88 -8.62
C MET A 79 -22.42 24.43 -8.59
N ILE A 80 -21.35 25.05 -8.10
CA ILE A 80 -21.21 26.51 -8.05
C ILE A 80 -21.16 27.09 -9.46
N GLU A 81 -20.34 26.52 -10.35
CA GLU A 81 -20.22 26.96 -11.75
C GLU A 81 -21.55 26.78 -12.51
N GLY A 82 -22.26 25.67 -12.26
CA GLY A 82 -23.60 25.43 -12.80
C GLY A 82 -24.63 26.48 -12.36
N LYS A 83 -24.62 26.85 -11.07
CA LYS A 83 -25.48 27.93 -10.54
C LYS A 83 -25.14 29.30 -11.11
N ILE A 84 -23.85 29.62 -11.26
CA ILE A 84 -23.40 30.88 -11.90
C ILE A 84 -23.87 30.92 -13.36
N ALA A 85 -23.80 29.79 -14.06
CA ALA A 85 -24.27 29.65 -15.44
C ALA A 85 -25.81 29.57 -15.58
N GLY A 86 -26.56 29.70 -14.48
CA GLY A 86 -28.03 29.70 -14.49
C GLY A 86 -28.68 28.33 -14.72
N LYS A 87 -27.93 27.23 -14.57
CA LYS A 87 -28.46 25.86 -14.67
C LYS A 87 -29.02 25.43 -13.31
N GLU A 88 -30.28 24.98 -13.28
CA GLU A 88 -30.82 24.28 -12.11
C GLU A 88 -30.16 22.91 -11.99
N VAL A 89 -29.59 22.63 -10.82
CA VAL A 89 -28.94 21.35 -10.52
C VAL A 89 -30.02 20.32 -10.25
N VAL A 90 -30.40 19.57 -11.29
CA VAL A 90 -31.32 18.43 -11.18
C VAL A 90 -30.52 17.20 -10.75
N SER A 91 -30.89 16.59 -9.64
CA SER A 91 -30.32 15.29 -9.23
C SER A 91 -30.75 14.22 -10.23
N VAL A 92 -29.81 13.70 -11.00
CA VAL A 92 -30.05 12.53 -11.86
C VAL A 92 -30.08 11.30 -10.95
N PRO A 93 -31.12 10.44 -11.00
CA PRO A 93 -31.17 9.21 -10.21
C PRO A 93 -29.98 8.31 -10.58
N GLU A 94 -29.34 7.76 -9.57
CA GLU A 94 -28.16 6.90 -9.73
C GLU A 94 -28.58 5.56 -10.36
N GLU A 95 -28.09 5.25 -11.55
CA GLU A 95 -28.35 3.97 -12.21
C GLU A 95 -27.66 2.81 -11.45
N GLU A 96 -28.42 1.76 -11.17
CA GLU A 96 -27.89 0.54 -10.54
C GLU A 96 -26.86 -0.12 -11.46
N LYS A 97 -25.60 -0.13 -11.03
CA LYS A 97 -24.51 -0.80 -11.76
C LYS A 97 -24.69 -2.33 -11.65
N PRO A 98 -24.54 -3.08 -12.75
CA PRO A 98 -24.65 -4.53 -12.72
C PRO A 98 -23.56 -5.12 -11.81
N VAL A 99 -23.96 -6.08 -10.98
CA VAL A 99 -23.08 -6.80 -10.05
C VAL A 99 -22.10 -7.63 -10.86
N VAL A 100 -20.83 -7.25 -10.86
CA VAL A 100 -19.75 -8.00 -11.52
C VAL A 100 -19.33 -9.17 -10.62
N ASP A 101 -19.24 -10.38 -11.19
CA ASP A 101 -18.67 -11.55 -10.51
C ASP A 101 -17.16 -11.34 -10.28
N ILE A 102 -16.83 -11.07 -9.01
CA ILE A 102 -15.47 -10.77 -8.54
C ILE A 102 -14.51 -11.93 -8.83
N MET A 103 -15.00 -13.18 -8.82
CA MET A 103 -14.15 -14.36 -8.97
C MET A 103 -13.65 -14.51 -10.41
N THR A 104 -14.49 -14.23 -11.39
CA THR A 104 -14.09 -14.22 -12.81
C THR A 104 -13.19 -13.03 -13.13
N ALA A 105 -13.49 -11.84 -12.60
CA ALA A 105 -12.64 -10.66 -12.77
C ALA A 105 -11.23 -10.86 -12.19
N LEU A 106 -11.12 -11.51 -11.03
CA LEU A 106 -9.84 -11.80 -10.38
C LEU A 106 -8.99 -12.79 -11.20
N LYS A 107 -9.59 -13.88 -11.72
CA LYS A 107 -8.89 -14.86 -12.57
C LYS A 107 -8.32 -14.20 -13.82
N GLN A 108 -9.11 -13.35 -14.48
CA GLN A 108 -8.68 -12.63 -15.68
C GLN A 108 -7.53 -11.64 -15.40
N SER A 109 -7.54 -10.98 -14.24
CA SER A 109 -6.45 -10.07 -13.85
C SER A 109 -5.13 -10.82 -13.65
N ILE A 110 -5.16 -12.01 -13.04
CA ILE A 110 -3.97 -12.86 -12.84
C ILE A 110 -3.39 -13.35 -14.18
N GLU A 111 -4.24 -13.74 -15.12
CA GLU A 111 -3.81 -14.22 -16.44
C GLU A 111 -3.15 -13.11 -17.28
N ARG A 112 -3.71 -11.90 -17.25
CA ARG A 112 -3.14 -10.73 -17.93
C ARG A 112 -1.75 -10.36 -17.39
N THR A 113 -1.57 -10.40 -16.07
CA THR A 113 -0.29 -10.08 -15.42
C THR A 113 0.77 -11.16 -15.69
N LYS A 114 0.38 -12.42 -15.84
CA LYS A 114 1.30 -13.51 -16.23
C LYS A 114 1.74 -13.42 -17.71
N ALA A 115 0.85 -13.02 -18.61
CA ALA A 115 1.14 -12.92 -20.04
C ALA A 115 2.10 -11.76 -20.40
N GLN A 116 2.21 -10.73 -19.56
CA GLN A 116 3.11 -9.60 -19.78
C GLN A 116 4.56 -9.85 -19.34
N LYS A 117 4.83 -10.93 -18.58
CA LYS A 117 6.20 -11.36 -18.28
C LYS A 117 6.77 -12.13 -19.48
N LYS A 118 7.39 -11.41 -20.43
CA LYS A 118 8.20 -12.03 -21.50
C LYS A 118 9.27 -12.95 -20.87
N PRO A 119 9.48 -14.17 -21.38
CA PRO A 119 10.56 -15.03 -20.90
C PRO A 119 11.91 -14.34 -21.16
N MET A 120 12.72 -14.17 -20.12
CA MET A 120 14.09 -13.69 -20.27
C MET A 120 14.89 -14.71 -21.07
N GLU A 121 15.37 -14.31 -22.24
CA GLU A 121 16.31 -15.09 -23.03
C GLU A 121 17.65 -15.16 -22.27
N LYS A 122 18.09 -16.37 -21.92
CA LYS A 122 19.36 -16.57 -21.21
C LYS A 122 20.53 -16.19 -22.13
N ALA A 123 21.25 -15.13 -21.79
CA ALA A 123 22.52 -14.81 -22.43
C ALA A 123 23.54 -15.96 -22.23
N LYS A 124 24.05 -16.53 -23.33
CA LYS A 124 25.19 -17.46 -23.33
C LYS A 124 26.44 -16.70 -22.91
N GLY A 125 27.00 -17.03 -21.75
CA GLY A 125 28.25 -16.46 -21.25
C GLY A 125 29.43 -16.80 -22.17
N VAL A 126 30.12 -15.77 -22.65
CA VAL A 126 31.44 -15.90 -23.29
C VAL A 126 32.45 -16.19 -22.19
N LYS A 127 33.12 -17.35 -22.28
CA LYS A 127 34.25 -17.75 -21.43
C LYS A 127 35.35 -16.71 -21.57
N LYS A 128 35.81 -16.14 -20.46
CA LYS A 128 37.08 -15.41 -20.39
C LYS A 128 38.08 -16.28 -19.67
N ASP A 129 39.16 -16.56 -20.37
CA ASP A 129 40.25 -17.46 -20.00
C ASP A 129 40.86 -17.10 -18.64
N ALA A 130 41.00 -18.12 -17.80
CA ALA A 130 41.78 -18.07 -16.57
C ALA A 130 43.26 -18.13 -16.95
N VAL A 131 43.99 -17.04 -16.68
CA VAL A 131 45.46 -17.06 -16.70
C VAL A 131 45.95 -17.68 -15.40
N GLU A 132 46.75 -18.71 -15.60
CA GLU A 132 47.45 -19.60 -14.70
C GLU A 132 48.54 -18.89 -13.87
N ALA A 133 48.56 -19.13 -12.56
CA ALA A 133 49.77 -19.06 -11.74
C ALA A 133 49.61 -19.99 -10.51
N ALA A 134 50.28 -21.15 -10.56
CA ALA A 134 50.46 -22.09 -9.45
C ALA A 134 51.87 -21.89 -8.80
N PRO A 135 52.27 -22.65 -7.77
CA PRO A 135 51.82 -22.58 -6.37
C PRO A 135 53.01 -22.45 -5.38
N ALA A 136 52.78 -22.08 -4.11
CA ALA A 136 53.79 -22.22 -3.04
C ALA A 136 53.20 -22.89 -1.78
N LYS A 137 53.85 -23.98 -1.35
CA LYS A 137 53.48 -24.89 -0.27
C LYS A 137 53.78 -24.33 1.14
N GLN A 138 52.86 -24.66 2.06
CA GLN A 138 53.02 -25.09 3.47
C GLN A 138 53.98 -24.35 4.42
N ARG A 139 53.44 -23.90 5.57
CA ARG A 139 53.81 -24.48 6.88
C ARG A 139 52.76 -24.21 7.97
N LYS A 140 52.30 -25.29 8.60
CA LYS A 140 51.55 -25.29 9.87
C LYS A 140 52.55 -25.06 11.02
N GLN A 141 52.19 -24.23 11.99
CA GLN A 141 52.66 -24.41 13.37
C GLN A 141 51.59 -23.95 14.36
N LYS A 142 50.96 -24.94 15.01
CA LYS A 142 50.38 -24.84 16.35
C LYS A 142 51.54 -24.84 17.35
N VAL A 143 51.45 -24.04 18.42
CA VAL A 143 51.89 -24.17 19.85
C VAL A 143 51.77 -22.71 20.39
N ALA A 144 51.17 -22.34 21.52
CA ALA A 144 50.90 -23.01 22.80
C ALA A 144 49.45 -22.77 23.27
#